data_AF-A0A955EKJ9-F1
#
_entry.id   AF-A0A955EKJ9-F1
#
_cell.length_a   1.000
_cell.length_b   1.000
_cell.length_c   1.000
_cell.angle_alpha   90.00
_cell.angle_beta   90.00
_cell.angle_gamma   90.00
#
_symmetry.space_group_name_H-M   'P 1'
#
loop_
_entity.id
_entity.type
_entity.pdbx_description
1 polymer ?
#
loop_
_entity_poly.entity_id
_entity_poly.type
_entity_poly.pdbx_seq_one_letter_code
_entity_poly.pdbx_strand_id
1 'polypeptide(L)'
;METKLIKLEGTFKLDDNLLVNKETTLKLGIRHKPKKGQAKRFIGYIDPSKPEDDQYTYISSLYSRQGTQQYSLEYDKQPYTLAMTGVNSVVIRKSVKEPVLVYKEPALAGKVE
;
A
#
# COMPACT_ATOMS: atom_id res chain seq x y z
N MET A 1 -5.07 -23.58 -2.89
CA MET A 1 -3.92 -22.90 -2.27
C MET A 1 -4.46 -22.03 -1.16
N GLU A 2 -4.21 -22.38 0.11
CA GLU A 2 -4.56 -21.50 1.23
C GLU A 2 -3.59 -20.31 1.22
N THR A 3 -4.08 -19.13 0.85
CA THR A 3 -3.30 -17.90 0.93
C THR A 3 -3.22 -17.53 2.40
N LYS A 4 -2.09 -17.83 3.05
CA LYS A 4 -1.82 -17.35 4.41
C LYS A 4 -1.97 -15.82 4.41
N LEU A 5 -2.94 -15.31 5.15
CA LEU A 5 -3.16 -13.87 5.29
C LEU A 5 -1.99 -13.28 6.09
N ILE A 6 -1.25 -12.38 5.45
CA ILE A 6 -0.11 -11.69 6.05
C ILE A 6 -0.65 -10.44 6.75
N LYS A 7 -0.25 -10.24 8.00
CA LYS A 7 -0.58 -9.02 8.74
C LYS A 7 0.29 -7.86 8.25
N LEU A 8 -0.28 -6.99 7.42
CA LEU A 8 0.43 -5.84 6.87
C LEU A 8 0.55 -4.67 7.85
N GLU A 9 -0.38 -4.55 8.80
CA GLU A 9 -0.44 -3.38 9.69
C GLU A 9 0.67 -3.42 10.74
N GLY A 10 1.38 -2.30 10.88
CA GLY A 10 2.43 -2.16 11.87
C GLY A 10 3.49 -1.13 11.52
N THR A 11 4.48 -1.05 12.38
CA THR A 11 5.69 -0.25 12.18
C THR A 11 6.82 -1.17 11.76
N PHE A 12 7.48 -0.81 10.67
CA PHE A 12 8.59 -1.54 10.07
C PHE A 12 9.83 -0.67 10.05
N LYS A 13 10.98 -1.29 10.29
CA LYS A 13 12.28 -0.68 9.99
C LYS A 13 12.59 -0.92 8.53
N LEU A 14 13.04 0.13 7.85
CA LEU A 14 13.56 0.06 6.50
C LEU A 14 15.03 -0.35 6.58
N ASP A 15 15.36 -1.47 5.94
CA ASP A 15 16.71 -2.01 5.81
C ASP A 15 16.96 -2.31 4.33
N ASP A 16 17.69 -1.41 3.66
CA ASP A 16 17.81 -1.33 2.20
C ASP A 16 16.44 -1.38 1.47
N ASN A 17 16.09 -2.56 0.96
CA ASN A 17 14.88 -2.85 0.22
C ASN A 17 13.92 -3.75 1.00
N LEU A 18 14.14 -3.92 2.30
CA LEU A 18 13.33 -4.75 3.19
C LEU A 18 12.65 -3.88 4.26
N LEU A 19 11.42 -4.27 4.58
CA LEU A 19 10.66 -3.74 5.70
C LEU A 19 10.55 -4.85 6.72
N VAL A 20 11.23 -4.67 7.86
CA VAL A 20 11.35 -5.71 8.88
C VAL A 20 10.64 -5.27 10.14
N ASN A 21 9.80 -6.14 10.68
CA ASN A 21 9.29 -6.03 12.04
C ASN A 21 9.44 -7.38 12.76
N LYS A 22 8.87 -7.51 13.97
CA LYS A 22 8.99 -8.74 14.77
C LYS A 22 8.21 -9.94 14.19
N GLU A 23 7.19 -9.68 13.37
CA GLU A 23 6.23 -10.69 12.90
C GLU A 23 6.45 -11.05 11.43
N THR A 24 7.02 -10.16 10.62
CA THR A 24 6.99 -10.24 9.16
C THR A 24 8.12 -9.41 8.53
N THR A 25 8.62 -9.93 7.41
CA THR A 25 9.56 -9.24 6.53
C THR A 25 8.90 -9.03 5.17
N LEU A 26 8.88 -7.79 4.69
CA LEU A 26 8.35 -7.42 3.38
C LEU A 26 9.48 -6.90 2.49
N LYS A 27 9.42 -7.18 1.19
CA LYS A 27 10.33 -6.63 0.19
C LYS A 27 9.69 -5.45 -0.50
N LEU A 28 10.40 -4.33 -0.55
CA LEU A 28 10.14 -3.21 -1.45
C LEU A 28 10.96 -3.39 -2.72
N GLY A 29 10.31 -3.21 -3.87
CA GLY A 29 10.98 -3.36 -5.16
C GLY A 29 10.63 -2.27 -6.15
N ILE A 30 11.46 -2.15 -7.18
CA ILE A 30 11.29 -1.22 -8.29
C ILE A 30 11.18 -2.05 -9.58
N ARG A 31 10.15 -1.80 -10.38
CA ARG A 31 9.99 -2.41 -11.70
C ARG A 31 10.95 -1.72 -12.68
N HIS A 32 11.75 -2.51 -13.40
CA HIS A 32 12.72 -2.01 -14.38
C HIS A 32 12.06 -1.31 -15.58
N LYS A 33 10.84 -1.72 -15.97
CA LYS A 33 10.05 -1.13 -17.07
C LYS A 33 8.54 -1.23 -16.78
N PRO A 34 7.96 -0.36 -15.95
CA PRO A 34 6.51 -0.39 -15.71
C PRO A 34 5.76 0.00 -16.99
N LYS A 35 4.68 -0.72 -17.31
CA LYS A 35 3.78 -0.35 -18.41
C LYS A 35 3.03 0.95 -18.07
N LYS A 36 2.49 1.65 -19.06
CA LYS A 36 1.64 2.85 -18.84
C LYS A 36 0.50 2.50 -17.87
N GLY A 37 0.37 3.24 -16.78
CA GLY A 37 -0.62 3.00 -15.72
C GLY A 37 -0.19 2.03 -14.62
N GLN A 38 0.96 1.35 -14.75
CA GLN A 38 1.49 0.47 -13.71
C GLN A 38 2.36 1.25 -12.72
N ALA A 39 2.24 0.94 -11.43
CA ALA A 39 3.13 1.50 -10.43
C ALA A 39 4.60 1.09 -10.67
N LYS A 40 5.52 2.05 -10.48
CA LYS A 40 6.96 1.81 -10.55
C LYS A 40 7.46 0.98 -9.36
N ARG A 41 6.82 1.09 -8.20
CA ARG A 41 7.18 0.40 -6.96
C ARG A 41 6.17 -0.69 -6.62
N PHE A 42 6.63 -1.73 -5.94
CA PHE A 42 5.77 -2.79 -5.41
C PHE A 42 6.21 -3.21 -4.02
N ILE A 43 5.34 -3.95 -3.34
CA ILE A 43 5.63 -4.64 -2.09
C ILE A 43 5.30 -6.12 -2.22
N GLY A 44 6.10 -6.96 -1.60
CA GLY A 44 5.86 -8.40 -1.49
C GLY A 44 6.28 -8.95 -0.13
N TYR A 45 5.82 -10.15 0.18
CA TYR A 45 6.17 -10.88 1.39
C TYR A 45 7.40 -11.74 1.14
N ILE A 46 8.28 -11.81 2.15
CA ILE A 46 9.40 -12.74 2.19
C ILE A 46 9.08 -13.81 3.24
N ASP A 47 8.96 -15.05 2.78
CA ASP A 47 8.83 -16.22 3.64
C ASP A 47 10.20 -16.89 3.83
N PRO A 48 10.90 -16.66 4.95
CA PRO A 48 12.23 -17.23 5.16
C PRO A 48 12.21 -18.75 5.34
N SER A 49 11.04 -19.37 5.50
CA SER A 49 10.92 -20.83 5.59
C SER A 49 11.03 -21.53 4.22
N LYS A 50 11.01 -20.77 3.12
CA LYS A 50 11.12 -21.29 1.76
C LYS A 50 12.55 -21.12 1.20
N PRO A 51 12.95 -21.92 0.20
CA PRO A 51 14.19 -21.70 -0.56
C PRO A 51 14.19 -20.31 -1.20
N GLU A 52 15.37 -19.69 -1.34
CA GLU A 52 15.55 -18.28 -1.79
C GLU A 52 14.75 -17.93 -3.04
N ASP A 53 14.75 -18.83 -4.04
CA ASP A 53 14.03 -18.66 -5.31
C ASP A 53 12.50 -18.53 -5.13
N ASP A 54 11.94 -19.10 -4.06
CA ASP A 54 10.51 -19.17 -3.77
C ASP A 54 10.07 -18.33 -2.55
N GLN A 55 11.00 -17.60 -1.90
CA GLN A 55 10.68 -16.80 -0.71
C GLN A 55 9.75 -15.63 -1.03
N TYR A 56 9.82 -15.11 -2.25
CA TYR A 56 9.15 -13.87 -2.62
C TYR A 56 7.73 -14.09 -3.14
N THR A 57 6.75 -13.52 -2.45
CA THR A 57 5.36 -13.47 -2.90
C THR A 57 4.93 -12.02 -3.13
N TYR A 58 4.53 -11.68 -4.35
CA TYR A 58 3.99 -10.35 -4.66
C TYR A 58 2.69 -10.08 -3.88
N ILE A 59 2.60 -8.91 -3.22
CA ILE A 59 1.41 -8.47 -2.50
C ILE A 59 0.67 -7.43 -3.36
N SER A 60 1.32 -6.29 -3.62
CA SER A 60 0.63 -5.15 -4.23
C SER A 60 1.57 -4.15 -4.91
N SER A 61 0.97 -3.30 -5.73
CA SER A 61 1.63 -2.16 -6.36
C SER A 61 1.54 -0.95 -5.44
N LEU A 62 2.60 -0.15 -5.38
CA LEU A 62 2.68 1.04 -4.52
C LEU A 62 2.48 2.31 -5.34
N TYR A 63 1.36 2.98 -5.14
CA TYR A 63 1.03 4.24 -5.82
C TYR A 63 1.36 5.42 -4.90
N SER A 64 2.30 6.27 -5.30
CA SER A 64 2.65 7.47 -4.54
C SER A 64 1.50 8.47 -4.53
N ARG A 65 1.18 9.03 -3.37
CA ARG A 65 0.27 10.17 -3.25
C ARG A 65 1.04 11.47 -3.48
N GLN A 66 0.56 12.30 -4.39
CA GLN A 66 1.20 13.57 -4.77
C GLN A 66 1.42 14.47 -3.55
N GLY A 67 2.61 15.07 -3.44
CA GLY A 67 2.94 15.99 -2.34
C GLY A 67 3.16 15.33 -0.98
N THR A 68 3.23 14.00 -0.90
CA THR A 68 3.42 13.28 0.37
C THR A 68 4.46 12.16 0.25
N GLN A 69 5.01 11.71 1.38
CA GLN A 69 5.83 10.49 1.47
C GLN A 69 4.96 9.26 1.78
N GLN A 70 3.77 9.20 1.19
CA GLN A 70 2.82 8.12 1.39
C GLN A 70 2.57 7.36 0.10
N TYR A 71 2.37 6.05 0.24
CA TYR A 71 1.99 5.14 -0.82
C TYR A 71 0.66 4.48 -0.48
N SER A 72 -0.21 4.37 -1.46
CA SER A 72 -1.42 3.56 -1.37
C SER A 72 -1.17 2.19 -1.98
N LEU A 73 -1.71 1.17 -1.33
CA LEU A 73 -1.70 -0.22 -1.80
C LEU A 73 -3.02 -0.90 -1.44
N GLU A 74 -3.31 -1.99 -2.12
CA GLU A 74 -4.48 -2.84 -1.84
C GLU A 74 -4.01 -4.26 -1.55
N TYR A 75 -4.51 -4.85 -0.48
CA TYR A 75 -4.27 -6.25 -0.14
C TYR A 75 -5.56 -6.86 0.40
N ASP A 76 -5.91 -8.04 -0.08
CA ASP A 76 -7.15 -8.74 0.27
C ASP A 76 -8.41 -7.85 0.15
N LYS A 77 -8.50 -7.08 -0.96
CA LYS A 77 -9.58 -6.12 -1.23
C LYS A 77 -9.72 -5.00 -0.19
N GLN A 78 -8.71 -4.81 0.66
CA GLN A 78 -8.65 -3.75 1.66
C GLN A 78 -7.57 -2.73 1.29
N PRO A 79 -7.89 -1.42 1.34
CA PRO A 79 -6.92 -0.39 1.07
C PRO A 79 -6.02 -0.17 2.30
N TYR A 80 -4.73 0.01 2.07
CA TYR A 80 -3.74 0.37 3.09
C TYR A 80 -2.94 1.59 2.64
N THR A 81 -2.39 2.30 3.62
CA THR A 81 -1.44 3.38 3.42
C THR A 81 -0.11 2.99 4.06
N LEU A 82 0.95 3.14 3.28
CA LEU A 82 2.33 3.00 3.71
C LEU A 82 2.93 4.41 3.78
N ALA A 83 3.29 4.86 4.98
CA ALA A 83 3.83 6.19 5.21
C ALA A 83 5.25 6.11 5.78
N MET A 84 6.18 6.90 5.24
CA MET A 84 7.48 7.09 5.87
C MET A 84 7.31 8.03 7.07
N THR A 85 7.71 7.58 8.27
CA THR A 85 7.51 8.32 9.53
C THR A 85 8.82 8.76 10.19
N GLY A 86 9.95 8.53 9.55
CA GLY A 86 11.29 8.91 10.00
C GLY A 86 12.34 8.50 8.98
N VAL A 87 13.63 8.62 9.34
CA VAL A 87 14.75 8.34 8.41
C VAL A 87 14.68 6.92 7.86
N ASN A 88 14.44 5.92 8.71
CA ASN A 88 14.36 4.48 8.33
C ASN A 88 13.14 3.78 8.94
N SER A 89 12.01 4.48 9.11
CA SER A 89 10.79 3.91 9.68
C SER A 89 9.62 4.08 8.73
N VAL A 90 8.88 3.00 8.55
CA VAL A 90 7.69 2.94 7.71
C VAL A 90 6.54 2.42 8.55
N VAL A 91 5.39 3.06 8.43
CA VAL A 91 4.16 2.63 9.09
C VAL A 91 3.15 2.24 8.02
N ILE A 92 2.62 1.03 8.13
CA ILE A 92 1.53 0.54 7.29
C ILE A 92 0.27 0.49 8.15
N ARG A 93 -0.80 1.14 7.68
CA ARG A 93 -2.10 1.18 8.34
C ARG A 93 -3.20 0.94 7.34
N LYS A 94 -4.30 0.34 7.77
CA LYS A 94 -5.52 0.26 6.97
C LYS A 94 -6.02 1.68 6.66
N SER A 95 -6.34 1.93 5.40
CA SER A 95 -6.89 3.20 4.96
C SER A 95 -8.39 3.21 5.24
N VAL A 96 -8.86 4.20 5.98
CA VAL A 96 -10.29 4.50 6.00
C VAL A 96 -10.60 5.24 4.70
N LYS A 97 -11.50 4.68 3.88
CA LYS A 97 -11.96 5.35 2.67
C LYS A 97 -12.74 6.57 3.14
N GLU A 98 -12.20 7.77 2.96
CA GLU A 98 -12.97 8.99 3.22
C GLU A 98 -14.23 8.96 2.35
N PRO A 99 -15.41 9.32 2.90
CA PRO A 99 -16.61 9.40 2.10
C PRO A 99 -16.36 10.38 0.96
N VAL A 100 -16.52 9.92 -0.28
CA VAL A 100 -16.48 10.79 -1.46
C VAL A 100 -17.53 11.87 -1.23
N LEU A 101 -17.12 13.13 -1.22
CA LEU A 101 -18.04 14.26 -1.21
C LEU A 101 -18.87 14.18 -2.50
N VAL A 102 -20.06 13.58 -2.41
CA VAL A 102 -21.03 13.59 -3.50
C VAL A 102 -21.57 14.99 -3.56
N TYR A 103 -21.15 15.75 -4.59
CA TYR A 103 -21.82 17.01 -4.92
C TYR A 103 -23.27 16.68 -5.29
N LYS A 104 -24.21 17.05 -4.41
CA LYS A 104 -25.63 17.09 -4.74
C LYS A 104 -25.89 18.46 -5.34
N GLU A 105 -26.41 18.51 -6.55
CA GLU A 105 -26.85 19.76 -7.17
C GLU A 105 -27.80 20.50 -6.22
N PRO A 106 -27.63 21.82 -6.01
CA PRO A 106 -28.59 22.59 -5.24
C PRO A 106 -29.92 22.56 -5.97
N ALA A 107 -30.98 22.14 -5.27
CA ALA A 107 -32.34 22.25 -5.77
C ALA A 107 -32.60 23.72 -6.14
N LEU A 108 -32.89 23.98 -7.42
CA LEU A 108 -33.26 25.29 -7.92
C LEU A 108 -34.40 25.85 -7.06
N ALA A 109 -34.05 26.79 -6.18
CA ALA A 109 -35.01 27.51 -5.36
C ALA A 109 -35.82 28.45 -6.27
N GLY A 110 -37.11 28.18 -6.38
CA GLY A 110 -38.16 29.16 -6.67
C GLY A 110 -38.12 29.83 -8.04
N LYS A 111 -38.96 29.36 -8.96
CA LYS A 111 -39.65 30.29 -9.86
C LYS A 111 -40.63 31.09 -9.00
N VAL A 112 -40.40 32.38 -8.89
CA VAL A 112 -41.41 33.34 -8.42
C VAL A 112 -42.20 33.72 -9.68
N GLU A 113 -43.46 33.30 -9.76
CA GLU A 113 -44.46 33.87 -10.68
C GLU A 113 -44.98 35.19 -10.11
#